data_AF-A0A524HCP5-F1
#
_entry.id   AF-A0A524HCP5-F1
#
_cell.length_a   1.000
_cell.length_b   1.000
_cell.length_c   1.000
_cell.angle_alpha   90.00
_cell.angle_beta   90.00
_cell.angle_gamma   90.00
#
_symmetry.space_group_name_H-M   'P 1'
#
loop_
_entity.id
_entity.type
_entity.pdbx_description
1 polymer ?
#
loop_
_entity_poly.entity_id
_entity_poly.type
_entity_poly.pdbx_seq_one_letter_code
_entity_poly.pdbx_strand_id
1 'polypeptide(L)'
;MSHLKKLLFLFVVAAMILTACQSAPAEEPAAPAEEEAAPAEEEAAPAEEEVEEEAAAGMACSPDCAYGDLVVGFLQTGSEGGWRAANTASFKETAEQIGLTLKFYDSQNDLAKQVAGFQQFIQDPEVNV
;
A
#
# COMPACT_ATOMS: atom_id res chain seq x y z
N MET A 1 -38.00 2.85 -36.37
CA MET A 1 -38.08 2.52 -34.92
C MET A 1 -36.73 2.33 -34.23
N SER A 2 -35.73 1.70 -34.85
CA SER A 2 -34.40 1.51 -34.23
C SER A 2 -33.62 2.84 -34.04
N HIS A 3 -33.68 3.76 -34.99
CA HIS A 3 -33.02 5.07 -34.88
C HIS A 3 -33.66 6.01 -33.85
N LEU A 4 -34.99 5.95 -33.67
CA LEU A 4 -35.70 6.71 -32.64
C LEU A 4 -35.37 6.20 -31.23
N LYS A 5 -35.21 4.88 -31.06
CA LYS A 5 -34.73 4.26 -29.81
C LYS A 5 -33.26 4.61 -29.52
N LYS A 6 -32.40 4.64 -30.53
CA LYS A 6 -30.99 5.08 -30.38
C LYS A 6 -30.89 6.56 -30.03
N LEU A 7 -31.70 7.42 -30.64
CA LEU A 7 -31.73 8.86 -30.34
C LEU A 7 -32.27 9.12 -28.92
N LEU A 8 -33.32 8.40 -28.50
CA LEU A 8 -33.85 8.47 -27.14
C LEU A 8 -32.84 7.97 -26.10
N PHE A 9 -32.10 6.90 -26.41
CA PHE A 9 -31.05 6.36 -25.53
C PHE A 9 -29.86 7.33 -25.40
N LEU A 10 -29.45 7.98 -26.50
CA LEU A 10 -28.40 9.01 -26.49
C LEU A 10 -28.81 10.27 -25.71
N PHE A 11 -30.09 10.66 -25.77
CA PHE A 11 -30.62 11.79 -25.00
C PHE A 11 -30.67 11.50 -23.49
N VAL A 12 -31.03 10.27 -23.10
CA VAL A 12 -31.05 9.86 -21.69
C VAL A 12 -29.63 9.77 -21.10
N VAL A 13 -28.65 9.28 -21.87
CA VAL A 13 -27.24 9.23 -21.43
C VAL A 13 -26.63 10.65 -21.35
N ALA A 14 -26.95 11.54 -22.29
CA ALA A 14 -26.49 12.93 -22.25
C ALA A 14 -27.11 13.73 -21.08
N ALA A 15 -28.37 13.43 -20.69
CA ALA A 15 -29.04 14.09 -19.57
C ALA A 15 -28.48 13.68 -18.18
N MET A 16 -27.86 12.49 -18.05
CA MET A 16 -27.26 12.06 -16.78
C MET A 16 -25.87 12.69 -16.51
N ILE A 17 -25.21 13.24 -17.53
CA ILE A 17 -23.86 13.85 -17.39
C ILE A 17 -23.95 15.31 -16.88
N LEU A 18 -25.12 15.95 -16.96
CA LEU A 18 -25.33 17.35 -16.54
C LEU A 18 -25.77 17.52 -15.07
N THR A 19 -25.96 16.43 -14.32
CA THR A 19 -26.44 16.47 -12.91
C THR A 19 -25.32 16.24 -11.89
N ALA A 20 -24.05 16.15 -12.32
CA ALA A 20 -22.90 15.94 -11.43
C ALA A 20 -22.28 17.25 -10.87
N CYS A 21 -22.85 18.41 -11.19
CA CYS A 21 -22.45 19.71 -10.63
C CYS A 21 -23.62 20.37 -9.89
N GLN A 22 -24.16 19.69 -8.88
CA GLN A 22 -24.96 20.35 -7.84
C GLN A 22 -24.13 20.37 -6.57
N SER A 23 -23.38 21.46 -6.37
CA SER A 23 -22.82 21.81 -5.06
C SER A 23 -23.98 21.98 -4.07
N ALA A 24 -23.86 21.33 -2.92
CA ALA A 24 -24.78 21.48 -1.79
C ALA A 24 -24.89 22.96 -1.35
N PRO A 25 -26.02 23.39 -0.73
CA PRO A 25 -26.10 24.71 -0.14
C PRO A 25 -25.11 24.81 1.01
N ALA A 26 -24.23 25.81 0.92
CA ALA A 26 -23.34 26.22 1.98
C ALA A 26 -24.16 26.71 3.18
N GLU A 27 -23.95 26.08 4.33
CA GLU A 27 -24.21 26.67 5.64
C GLU A 27 -23.33 27.91 5.82
N GLU A 28 -23.91 28.98 6.34
CA GLU A 28 -23.24 30.23 6.67
C GLU A 28 -21.99 30.01 7.53
N PRO A 29 -20.81 30.50 7.14
CA PRO A 29 -19.76 30.80 8.10
C PRO A 29 -20.07 32.17 8.72
N ALA A 30 -20.24 32.17 10.03
CA ALA A 30 -20.22 33.39 10.84
C ALA A 30 -18.94 34.18 10.56
N ALA A 31 -19.08 35.51 10.49
CA ALA A 31 -18.01 36.47 10.23
C ALA A 31 -16.84 36.33 11.24
N PRO A 32 -15.58 36.57 10.82
CA PRO A 32 -14.44 36.57 11.72
C PRO A 32 -14.38 37.90 12.49
N ALA A 33 -14.23 37.82 13.80
CA ALA A 33 -13.80 38.93 14.65
C ALA A 33 -12.26 38.92 14.75
N GLU A 34 -11.68 40.09 14.47
CA GLU A 34 -10.40 40.65 14.91
C GLU A 34 -9.19 39.73 15.18
N GLU A 35 -8.25 39.82 14.24
CA GLU A 35 -6.81 40.10 14.44
C GLU A 35 -6.27 40.09 15.88
N GLU A 36 -5.46 39.07 16.19
CA GLU A 36 -4.27 39.25 17.04
C GLU A 36 -3.07 38.60 16.33
N ALA A 37 -1.99 39.35 16.25
CA ALA A 37 -0.86 39.12 15.36
C ALA A 37 0.21 38.19 15.95
N ALA A 38 0.75 37.35 15.05
CA ALA A 38 2.12 36.83 14.99
C ALA A 38 2.59 35.77 16.02
N PRO A 39 3.62 34.96 15.69
CA PRO A 39 4.38 34.90 14.44
C PRO A 39 4.28 33.54 13.72
N ALA A 40 4.62 33.59 12.43
CA ALA A 40 4.98 32.41 11.65
C ALA A 40 6.20 31.74 12.29
N GLU A 41 6.04 30.49 12.72
CA GLU A 41 7.17 29.57 12.84
C GLU A 41 7.29 28.84 11.51
N GLU A 42 8.32 29.26 10.78
CA GLU A 42 8.96 28.53 9.70
C GLU A 42 9.48 27.21 10.28
N GLU A 43 8.63 26.18 10.25
CA GLU A 43 9.05 24.83 10.63
C GLU A 43 9.91 24.29 9.49
N ALA A 44 11.21 24.39 9.70
CA ALA A 44 12.26 23.89 8.85
C ALA A 44 11.98 22.45 8.44
N ALA A 45 12.18 22.17 7.15
CA ALA A 45 12.26 20.81 6.62
C ALA A 45 13.19 19.98 7.52
N PRO A 46 12.79 18.77 7.95
CA PRO A 46 13.70 17.91 8.68
C PRO A 46 14.85 17.60 7.74
N ALA A 47 16.05 17.94 8.21
CA ALA A 47 17.31 17.60 7.60
C ALA A 47 17.34 16.09 7.32
N GLU A 48 17.89 15.73 6.17
CA GLU A 48 18.32 14.37 5.86
C GLU A 48 19.33 13.94 6.93
N GLU A 49 18.84 13.30 8.00
CA GLU A 49 19.66 12.42 8.81
C GLU A 49 19.90 11.17 7.98
N GLU A 50 21.15 11.01 7.55
CA GLU A 50 21.69 9.73 7.13
C GLU A 50 21.44 8.75 8.27
N VAL A 51 20.42 7.90 8.10
CA VAL A 51 20.22 6.75 8.97
C VAL A 51 21.40 5.84 8.69
N GLU A 52 22.45 5.98 9.51
CA GLU A 52 23.48 4.97 9.63
C GLU A 52 22.76 3.64 9.83
N GLU A 53 22.99 2.74 8.88
CA GLU A 53 22.53 1.37 8.89
C GLU A 53 23.18 0.67 10.10
N GLU A 54 22.60 0.83 11.28
CA GLU A 54 22.77 -0.15 12.35
C GLU A 54 22.09 -1.42 11.84
N ALA A 55 22.89 -2.23 11.13
CA ALA A 55 22.57 -3.60 10.81
C ALA A 55 22.10 -4.25 12.12
N ALA A 56 20.79 -4.48 12.20
CA ALA A 56 20.18 -5.27 13.25
C ALA A 56 21.05 -6.51 13.41
N ALA A 57 21.50 -6.79 14.63
CA ALA A 57 22.19 -8.02 14.98
C ALA A 57 21.20 -9.19 14.79
N GLY A 58 20.91 -9.51 13.53
CA GLY A 58 20.24 -10.70 13.10
C GLY A 58 21.13 -11.88 13.43
N MET A 59 20.48 -12.99 13.78
CA MET A 59 21.08 -14.32 13.87
C MET A 59 22.22 -14.41 12.84
N ALA A 60 23.47 -14.43 13.31
CA ALA A 60 24.61 -14.37 12.41
C ALA A 60 24.51 -15.58 11.49
N CYS A 61 24.12 -15.36 10.24
CA CYS A 61 24.29 -16.37 9.23
C CYS A 61 25.78 -16.72 9.20
N SER A 62 26.09 -18.00 8.98
CA SER A 62 27.46 -18.50 8.90
C SER A 62 28.31 -17.55 8.02
N PRO A 63 29.63 -17.40 8.25
CA PRO A 63 30.49 -16.36 7.65
C PRO A 63 30.53 -16.31 6.10
N ASP A 64 29.80 -17.17 5.40
CA ASP A 64 29.68 -17.26 3.95
C ASP A 64 28.21 -17.18 3.44
N CYS A 65 27.28 -16.62 4.21
CA CYS A 65 25.88 -16.57 3.78
C CYS A 65 25.65 -15.55 2.67
N ALA A 66 25.32 -16.05 1.47
CA ALA A 66 24.87 -15.25 0.35
C ALA A 66 23.34 -15.10 0.38
N TYR A 67 22.81 -14.11 -0.35
CA TYR A 67 21.35 -13.95 -0.49
C TYR A 67 20.65 -15.22 -0.98
N GLY A 68 21.32 -16.04 -1.79
CA GLY A 68 20.81 -17.33 -2.26
C GLY A 68 20.61 -18.38 -1.18
N ASP A 69 21.27 -18.23 -0.04
CA ASP A 69 21.11 -19.13 1.12
C ASP A 69 19.96 -18.70 2.04
N LEU A 70 19.38 -17.51 1.80
CA LEU A 70 18.30 -16.97 2.62
C LEU A 70 16.94 -17.45 2.13
N VAL A 71 16.11 -17.86 3.08
CA VAL A 71 14.69 -18.12 2.89
C VAL A 71 13.89 -17.12 3.72
N VAL A 72 13.11 -16.27 3.06
CA VAL A 72 12.32 -15.21 3.71
C VAL A 72 10.83 -15.46 3.52
N GLY A 73 10.08 -15.41 4.62
CA GLY A 73 8.62 -15.47 4.61
C GLY A 73 8.01 -14.08 4.47
N PHE A 74 7.18 -13.86 3.46
CA PHE A 74 6.37 -12.64 3.32
C PHE A 74 4.89 -12.97 3.52
N LEU A 75 4.36 -12.60 4.69
CA LEU A 75 2.97 -12.83 5.07
C LEU A 75 2.17 -11.55 4.84
N GLN A 76 1.52 -11.47 3.68
CA GLN A 76 0.64 -10.38 3.34
C GLN A 76 -0.71 -10.49 4.07
N THR A 77 -1.14 -9.40 4.69
CA THR A 77 -2.48 -9.32 5.28
C THR A 77 -3.56 -9.38 4.22
N GLY A 78 -3.47 -8.58 3.15
CA GLY A 78 -4.39 -8.58 2.00
C GLY A 78 -3.95 -7.63 0.88
N SER A 79 -4.70 -7.63 -0.22
CA SER A 79 -4.48 -6.75 -1.39
C SER A 79 -5.54 -5.65 -1.49
N GLU A 80 -5.42 -4.62 -0.65
CA GLU A 80 -6.39 -3.52 -0.50
C GLU A 80 -6.11 -2.34 -1.43
N GLY A 81 -5.39 -2.56 -2.53
CA GLY A 81 -5.22 -1.55 -3.58
C GLY A 81 -3.89 -1.62 -4.32
N GLY A 82 -3.71 -0.65 -5.23
CA GLY A 82 -2.53 -0.59 -6.10
C GLY A 82 -1.21 -0.48 -5.33
N TRP A 83 -1.19 0.22 -4.19
CA TRP A 83 0.02 0.32 -3.36
C TRP A 83 0.45 -1.04 -2.79
N ARG A 84 -0.49 -1.84 -2.25
CA ARG A 84 -0.19 -3.21 -1.77
C ARG A 84 0.30 -4.07 -2.92
N ALA A 85 -0.39 -4.04 -4.07
CA ALA A 85 0.00 -4.82 -5.24
C ALA A 85 1.40 -4.47 -5.75
N ALA A 86 1.75 -3.19 -5.81
CA ALA A 86 3.08 -2.73 -6.20
C ALA A 86 4.16 -3.14 -5.19
N ASN A 87 3.87 -3.05 -3.89
CA ASN A 87 4.78 -3.51 -2.84
C ASN A 87 5.02 -5.02 -2.93
N THR A 88 3.97 -5.83 -3.11
CA THR A 88 4.10 -7.27 -3.34
C THR A 88 4.98 -7.59 -4.55
N ALA A 89 4.77 -6.85 -5.65
CA ALA A 89 5.56 -7.01 -6.85
C ALA A 89 7.04 -6.68 -6.60
N SER A 90 7.34 -5.56 -5.93
CA SER A 90 8.72 -5.17 -5.65
C SER A 90 9.46 -6.19 -4.78
N PHE A 91 8.80 -6.82 -3.80
CA PHE A 91 9.41 -7.90 -3.02
C PHE A 91 9.72 -9.15 -3.85
N LYS A 92 8.79 -9.56 -4.71
CA LYS A 92 8.97 -10.71 -5.60
C LYS A 92 10.10 -10.47 -6.60
N GLU A 93 10.09 -9.31 -7.27
CA GLU A 93 11.11 -8.92 -8.24
C GLU A 93 12.49 -8.83 -7.59
N THR A 94 12.58 -8.24 -6.39
CA THR A 94 13.87 -8.11 -5.68
C THR A 94 14.41 -9.49 -5.26
N ALA A 95 13.54 -10.37 -4.75
CA ALA A 95 13.93 -11.73 -4.38
C ALA A 95 14.51 -12.50 -5.59
N GLU A 96 13.85 -12.41 -6.75
CA GLU A 96 14.36 -12.97 -8.00
C GLU A 96 15.70 -12.35 -8.42
N GLN A 97 15.82 -11.02 -8.34
CA GLN A 97 17.02 -10.29 -8.74
C GLN A 97 18.26 -10.66 -7.91
N ILE A 98 18.10 -10.84 -6.59
CA ILE A 98 19.21 -11.16 -5.68
C ILE A 98 19.38 -12.66 -5.43
N GLY A 99 18.49 -13.48 -6.00
CA GLY A 99 18.51 -14.94 -5.88
C GLY A 99 18.00 -15.48 -4.55
N LEU A 100 17.30 -14.67 -3.76
CA LEU A 100 16.76 -15.05 -2.45
C LEU A 100 15.48 -15.90 -2.60
N THR A 101 15.30 -16.91 -1.75
CA THR A 101 14.08 -17.72 -1.76
C THR A 101 12.97 -17.02 -0.97
N LEU A 102 11.94 -16.53 -1.68
CA LEU A 102 10.78 -15.88 -1.07
C LEU A 102 9.60 -16.86 -0.92
N LYS A 103 9.16 -17.09 0.31
CA LYS A 103 7.93 -17.83 0.65
C LYS A 103 6.79 -16.82 0.85
N PHE A 104 5.94 -16.66 -0.15
CA PHE A 104 4.86 -15.66 -0.15
C PHE A 104 3.51 -16.27 0.26
N TYR A 105 2.84 -15.63 1.21
CA TYR A 105 1.52 -16.04 1.70
C TYR A 105 0.56 -14.84 1.67
N ASP A 106 -0.61 -15.00 1.04
CA ASP A 106 -1.66 -13.97 1.03
C ASP A 106 -2.86 -14.41 1.88
N SER A 107 -3.11 -13.65 2.94
CA SER A 107 -4.09 -14.01 3.95
C SER A 107 -5.47 -13.41 3.71
N GLN A 108 -5.62 -12.45 2.79
CA GLN A 108 -6.91 -11.89 2.41
C GLN A 108 -7.77 -11.39 3.59
N ASN A 109 -7.14 -10.68 4.53
CA ASN A 109 -7.70 -10.16 5.77
C ASN A 109 -8.28 -11.22 6.72
N ASP A 110 -7.90 -12.48 6.53
CA ASP A 110 -8.35 -13.61 7.33
C ASP A 110 -7.26 -14.01 8.34
N LEU A 111 -7.56 -13.86 9.63
CA LEU A 111 -6.63 -14.22 10.71
C LEU A 111 -6.25 -15.71 10.68
N ALA A 112 -7.19 -16.61 10.35
CA ALA A 112 -6.89 -18.03 10.30
C ALA A 112 -5.88 -18.33 9.18
N LYS A 113 -5.95 -17.61 8.06
CA LYS A 113 -4.97 -17.72 6.97
C LYS A 113 -3.62 -17.11 7.32
N GLN A 114 -3.59 -16.01 8.09
CA GLN A 114 -2.33 -15.45 8.60
C GLN A 114 -1.60 -16.46 9.50
N VAL A 115 -2.34 -17.07 10.44
CA VAL A 115 -1.78 -18.11 11.33
C VAL A 115 -1.34 -19.33 10.53
N ALA A 116 -2.13 -19.77 9.55
CA ALA A 116 -1.78 -20.90 8.70
C ALA A 116 -0.53 -20.63 7.85
N GLY A 117 -0.39 -19.44 7.26
CA GLY A 117 0.80 -19.06 6.50
C GLY A 117 2.06 -19.05 7.35
N PHE A 118 1.98 -18.54 8.58
CA PHE A 118 3.10 -18.58 9.53
C PHE A 118 3.46 -20.01 9.92
N GLN A 119 2.46 -20.84 10.25
CA GLN A 119 2.68 -22.23 10.59
C GLN A 119 3.29 -23.04 9.43
N GLN A 120 2.86 -22.77 8.20
CA GLN A 120 3.43 -23.38 7.00
C GLN A 120 4.90 -22.96 6.82
N PHE A 121 5.22 -21.69 7.02
CA PHE A 121 6.58 -21.18 6.90
C PHE A 121 7.54 -21.86 7.89
N ILE A 122 7.20 -21.92 9.18
CA ILE A 122 8.08 -22.53 10.20
C ILE A 122 8.20 -24.06 10.10
N GLN A 123 7.27 -24.71 9.39
CA GLN A 123 7.29 -26.16 9.14
C GLN A 123 7.97 -26.51 7.82
N ASP A 124 8.28 -25.51 6.99
CA ASP A 124 8.92 -25.72 5.70
C ASP A 124 10.36 -26.21 5.93
N PRO A 125 10.74 -27.39 5.41
CA PRO A 125 12.08 -27.95 5.61
C PRO A 125 13.19 -27.11 4.96
N GLU A 126 12.87 -26.17 4.08
CA GLU A 126 13.83 -25.22 3.51
C GLU A 126 14.13 -24.06 4.46
N VAL A 127 13.30 -23.82 5.48
CA VAL A 127 13.49 -22.74 6.45
C VAL A 127 14.35 -23.23 7.61
N ASN A 128 15.51 -22.60 7.79
CA ASN A 128 16.42 -22.85 8.92
C ASN A 128 16.05 -21.95 10.10
N VAL A 129 15.06 -22.36 10.89
CA VAL A 129 14.60 -21.70 12.13
C VAL A 129 15.45 -22.05 13.35
#